data_AF-A0A2V1P2B3-F1
#
_entry.id   AF-A0A2V1P2B3-F1
#
_cell.length_a   1.000
_cell.length_b   1.000
_cell.length_c   1.000
_cell.angle_alpha   90.00
_cell.angle_beta   90.00
_cell.angle_gamma   90.00
#
_symmetry.space_group_name_H-M   'P 1'
#
loop_
_entity.id
_entity.type
_entity.pdbx_description
1 polymer ?
#
loop_
_entity_poly.entity_id
_entity_poly.type
_entity_poly.pdbx_seq_one_letter_code
_entity_poly.pdbx_strand_id
1 'polypeptide(L)'
;MRAATAVGLLCAMPALAQQEADPEAVAAMTRAIEEAGCVVTVENGDEIMAASGLAPEQVNAVIAQLYASGALTLQQDSSAKLTNEACP
;
A
#
# COMPACT_ATOMS: atom_id res chain seq x y z
N MET A 1 -38.82 -8.69 -41.26
CA MET A 1 -39.18 -9.39 -40.01
C MET A 1 -38.15 -10.46 -39.72
N ARG A 2 -37.79 -10.61 -38.43
CA ARG A 2 -36.74 -11.47 -37.84
C ARG A 2 -35.35 -10.84 -37.84
N ALA A 3 -34.63 -10.72 -36.74
CA ALA A 3 -34.90 -10.63 -35.31
C ALA A 3 -33.55 -10.21 -34.72
N ALA A 4 -33.57 -9.27 -33.78
CA ALA A 4 -32.39 -8.85 -33.04
C ALA A 4 -31.85 -10.01 -32.20
N THR A 5 -30.53 -10.11 -32.11
CA THR A 5 -29.84 -10.58 -30.91
C THR A 5 -28.45 -9.98 -30.88
N ALA A 6 -28.35 -8.82 -30.23
CA ALA A 6 -27.12 -8.39 -29.62
C ALA A 6 -26.75 -9.42 -28.55
N VAL A 7 -25.68 -10.17 -28.75
CA VAL A 7 -25.04 -10.95 -27.68
C VAL A 7 -23.83 -10.14 -27.25
N GLY A 8 -24.10 -9.24 -26.30
CA GLY A 8 -23.05 -8.67 -25.47
C GLY A 8 -22.42 -9.78 -24.66
N LEU A 9 -21.23 -10.20 -25.07
CA LEU A 9 -20.35 -10.95 -24.19
C LEU A 9 -19.46 -9.92 -23.48
N LEU A 10 -20.01 -9.30 -22.43
CA LEU A 10 -19.17 -8.75 -21.36
C LEU A 10 -18.45 -9.96 -20.78
N CYS A 11 -17.25 -10.26 -21.26
CA CYS A 11 -16.30 -11.03 -20.48
C CYS A 11 -16.07 -10.22 -19.21
N ALA A 12 -16.73 -10.64 -18.13
CA ALA A 12 -16.32 -10.36 -16.77
C ALA A 12 -14.86 -10.79 -16.70
N MET A 13 -13.97 -9.81 -16.88
CA MET A 13 -12.60 -9.97 -16.47
C MET A 13 -12.70 -10.38 -15.01
N PRO A 14 -12.16 -11.53 -14.59
CA PRO A 14 -11.81 -11.65 -13.20
C PRO A 14 -10.82 -10.52 -13.04
N ALA A 15 -11.27 -9.42 -12.45
CA ALA A 15 -10.36 -8.47 -11.87
C ALA A 15 -9.42 -9.36 -11.08
N LEU A 16 -8.15 -9.39 -11.47
CA LEU A 16 -7.13 -9.55 -10.47
C LEU A 16 -7.42 -8.37 -9.55
N ALA A 17 -8.29 -8.59 -8.57
CA ALA A 17 -8.42 -7.75 -7.41
C ALA A 17 -7.06 -7.93 -6.74
N GLN A 18 -6.08 -7.22 -7.26
CA GLN A 18 -4.97 -6.73 -6.48
C GLN A 18 -5.70 -6.09 -5.31
N GLN A 19 -5.78 -6.81 -4.19
CA GLN A 19 -6.35 -6.26 -2.97
C GLN A 19 -5.39 -5.15 -2.59
N GLU A 20 -5.66 -3.97 -3.14
CA GLU A 20 -5.12 -2.73 -2.65
C GLU A 20 -5.38 -2.72 -1.15
N ALA A 21 -4.37 -2.33 -0.38
CA ALA A 21 -4.55 -2.19 1.04
C ALA A 21 -5.66 -1.18 1.31
N ASP A 22 -6.38 -1.43 2.39
CA ASP A 22 -7.39 -0.50 2.88
C ASP A 22 -6.79 0.92 3.00
N PRO A 23 -7.40 1.95 2.39
CA PRO A 23 -6.92 3.33 2.50
C PRO A 23 -6.70 3.80 3.94
N GLU A 24 -7.52 3.34 4.89
CA GLU A 24 -7.33 3.68 6.31
C GLU A 24 -6.06 3.02 6.87
N ALA A 25 -5.77 1.78 6.44
CA ALA A 25 -4.55 1.09 6.83
C ALA A 25 -3.30 1.75 6.22
N VAL A 26 -3.38 2.18 4.95
CA VAL A 26 -2.31 2.95 4.32
C VAL A 26 -2.05 4.24 5.10
N ALA A 27 -3.11 5.00 5.43
CA ALA A 27 -2.98 6.23 6.20
C ALA A 27 -2.39 6.00 7.60
N ALA A 28 -2.81 4.95 8.30
CA ALA A 28 -2.29 4.61 9.62
C ALA A 28 -0.79 4.28 9.59
N MET A 29 -0.35 3.49 8.61
CA MET A 29 1.08 3.18 8.43
C MET A 29 1.88 4.41 8.00
N THR A 30 1.39 5.19 7.04
CA THR A 30 2.05 6.43 6.61
C THR A 30 2.28 7.36 7.79
N ARG A 31 1.25 7.57 8.61
CA ARG A 31 1.37 8.40 9.81
C ARG A 31 2.36 7.83 10.83
N ALA A 32 2.38 6.52 11.04
CA ALA A 32 3.35 5.89 11.93
C ALA A 32 4.80 6.11 11.45
N ILE A 33 5.05 6.03 10.14
CA ILE A 33 6.36 6.30 9.54
C ILE A 33 6.73 7.80 9.66
N GLU A 34 5.78 8.70 9.46
CA GLU A 34 5.97 10.15 9.65
C GLU A 34 6.35 10.48 11.09
N GLU A 35 5.63 9.92 12.07
CA GLU A 35 5.90 10.10 13.50
C GLU A 35 7.27 9.52 13.91
N ALA A 36 7.74 8.48 13.20
CA ALA A 36 9.06 7.88 13.38
C ALA A 36 10.21 8.61 12.64
N GLY A 37 9.93 9.74 11.97
CA GLY A 37 10.96 10.55 11.31
C GLY A 37 11.20 10.17 9.85
N CYS A 38 10.18 9.69 9.14
CA CYS A 38 10.16 9.45 7.69
C CYS A 38 11.04 8.31 7.17
N VAL A 39 11.79 7.63 8.04
CA VAL A 39 12.73 6.56 7.66
C VAL A 39 12.43 5.32 8.48
N VAL A 40 12.22 4.21 7.79
CA VAL A 40 12.07 2.87 8.35
C VAL A 40 13.43 2.18 8.30
N THR A 41 13.93 1.76 9.45
CA THR A 41 15.14 0.95 9.61
C THR A 41 14.79 -0.40 10.23
N VAL A 42 15.78 -1.29 10.31
CA VAL A 42 15.64 -2.56 11.01
C VAL A 42 15.44 -2.37 12.51
N GLU A 43 15.88 -1.23 13.07
CA GLU A 43 15.80 -0.96 14.51
C GLU A 43 14.44 -0.39 14.93
N ASN A 44 13.78 0.40 14.06
CA ASN A 44 12.51 1.04 14.38
C ASN A 44 11.29 0.38 13.70
N GLY A 45 11.50 -0.61 12.83
CA GLY A 45 10.42 -1.26 12.08
C GLY A 45 9.32 -1.85 12.96
N ASP A 46 9.68 -2.53 14.05
CA ASP A 46 8.72 -3.12 14.99
C ASP A 46 7.90 -2.04 15.72
N GLU A 47 8.53 -0.93 16.09
CA GLU A 47 7.86 0.21 16.73
C GLU A 47 6.87 0.88 15.77
N ILE A 48 7.26 1.08 14.51
CA ILE A 48 6.39 1.63 13.46
C ILE A 48 5.19 0.72 13.20
N MET A 49 5.42 -0.59 13.09
CA MET A 49 4.34 -1.57 12.92
C MET A 49 3.38 -1.53 14.11
N ALA A 50 3.89 -1.48 15.35
CA ALA A 50 3.05 -1.36 16.53
C ALA A 50 2.27 -0.03 16.58
N ALA A 51 2.92 1.08 16.25
CA ALA A 51 2.31 2.42 16.22
C ALA A 51 1.22 2.55 15.15
N SER A 52 1.34 1.83 14.04
CA SER A 52 0.30 1.79 13.00
C SER A 52 -1.02 1.15 13.48
N GLY A 53 -0.96 0.33 14.55
CA GLY A 53 -2.12 -0.40 15.06
C GLY A 53 -2.65 -1.48 14.11
N LEU A 54 -1.92 -1.80 13.04
CA LEU A 54 -2.34 -2.74 12.00
C LEU A 54 -2.04 -4.18 12.39
N ALA A 55 -2.88 -5.09 11.89
CA ALA A 55 -2.56 -6.51 11.92
C ALA A 55 -1.41 -6.84 10.95
N PRO A 56 -0.57 -7.86 11.23
CA PRO A 56 0.58 -8.22 10.38
C PRO A 56 0.22 -8.44 8.91
N GLU A 57 -0.95 -9.02 8.64
CA GLU A 57 -1.44 -9.27 7.29
C GLU A 57 -1.74 -7.97 6.52
N GLN A 58 -2.21 -6.94 7.23
CA GLN A 58 -2.47 -5.61 6.68
C GLN A 58 -1.15 -4.86 6.43
N VAL A 59 -0.19 -4.95 7.36
CA VAL A 59 1.13 -4.33 7.23
C VAL A 59 1.79 -4.75 5.92
N ASN A 60 1.82 -6.05 5.63
CA ASN A 60 2.45 -6.56 4.41
C ASN A 60 1.79 -6.00 3.14
N ALA A 61 0.46 -5.93 3.10
CA ALA A 61 -0.27 -5.36 1.97
C ALA A 61 0.01 -3.85 1.80
N VAL A 62 0.01 -3.10 2.89
CA VAL A 62 0.29 -1.66 2.90
C VAL A 62 1.72 -1.37 2.44
N ILE A 63 2.72 -2.06 2.98
CA ILE A 63 4.12 -1.87 2.60
C ILE A 63 4.33 -2.20 1.13
N ALA A 64 3.76 -3.30 0.63
CA ALA A 64 3.81 -3.65 -0.78
C ALA A 64 3.20 -2.54 -1.67
N GLN A 65 2.07 -1.97 -1.27
CA GLN A 65 1.43 -0.87 -1.98
C GLN A 65 2.26 0.42 -1.95
N LEU A 66 2.86 0.77 -0.81
CA LEU A 66 3.70 1.96 -0.69
C LEU A 66 4.97 1.86 -1.55
N TYR A 67 5.57 0.67 -1.68
CA TYR A 67 6.64 0.44 -2.63
C TYR A 67 6.15 0.51 -4.08
N ALA A 68 5.00 -0.09 -4.39
CA ALA A 68 4.43 -0.10 -5.73
C ALA A 68 4.04 1.31 -6.22
N SER A 69 3.61 2.20 -5.31
CA SER A 69 3.30 3.59 -5.62
C SER A 69 4.54 4.49 -5.69
N GLY A 70 5.70 4.00 -5.25
CA GLY A 70 6.93 4.79 -5.11
C GLY A 70 6.92 5.73 -3.90
N ALA A 71 5.88 5.70 -3.05
CA ALA A 71 5.82 6.48 -1.83
C ALA A 71 6.86 6.01 -0.80
N LEU A 72 7.25 4.73 -0.82
CA LEU A 72 8.33 4.20 0.01
C LEU A 72 9.47 3.71 -0.89
N THR A 73 10.68 4.18 -0.63
CA THR A 73 11.86 3.85 -1.45
C THR A 73 12.99 3.30 -0.60
N LEU A 74 13.54 2.16 -1.01
CA LEU A 74 14.71 1.56 -0.39
C LEU A 74 15.96 2.41 -0.68
N GLN A 75 16.71 2.72 0.35
CA GLN A 75 17.97 3.45 0.28
C GLN A 75 19.18 2.51 0.19
N GLN A 76 20.36 3.09 -0.03
CA GLN A 76 21.62 2.35 -0.14
C GLN A 76 22.05 1.68 1.17
N ASP A 77 21.61 2.21 2.31
CA ASP A 77 21.89 1.68 3.65
C ASP A 77 20.87 0.63 4.12
N SER A 78 20.00 0.17 3.22
CA SER A 78 18.89 -0.77 3.51
C SER A 78 17.76 -0.19 4.37
N SER A 79 17.76 1.11 4.64
CA SER A 79 16.57 1.80 5.17
C SER A 79 15.54 2.06 4.07
N ALA A 80 14.29 2.34 4.44
CA ALA A 80 13.26 2.75 3.52
C ALA A 80 12.76 4.15 3.87
N LYS A 81 12.78 5.08 2.91
CA LYS A 81 12.29 6.45 3.12
C LYS A 81 10.92 6.64 2.53
N LEU A 82 10.03 7.23 3.32
CA LEU A 82 8.74 7.71 2.87
C LEU A 82 8.91 9.03 2.11
N THR A 83 8.24 9.19 0.98
CA THR A 83 8.23 10.40 0.16
C THR A 83 6.80 10.90 -0.03
N ASN A 84 6.49 12.03 0.60
CA ASN A 84 5.20 12.73 0.51
C ASN A 84 5.36 14.20 0.94
N GLU A 85 4.26 14.91 1.18
CA GLU A 85 4.28 16.31 1.61
C GLU A 85 4.97 16.52 2.98
N ALA A 86 4.88 15.55 3.90
CA ALA A 86 5.49 15.62 5.24
C ALA A 86 6.96 15.14 5.25
N CYS A 87 7.32 14.26 4.32
CA CYS A 87 8.60 13.59 4.21
C CYS A 87 9.20 13.80 2.81
N PRO A 88 9.97 14.88 2.58
CA PRO A 88 10.59 15.15 1.28
C PRO A 88 11.81 14.27 0.93
#